data_AF-A0A5B8RSA0-F1
#
_entry.id   AF-A0A5B8RSA0-F1
#
_cell.length_a   1.000
_cell.length_b   1.000
_cell.length_c   1.000
_cell.angle_alpha   90.00
_cell.angle_beta   90.00
_cell.angle_gamma   90.00
#
_symmetry.space_group_name_H-M   'P 1'
#
loop_
_entity.id
_entity.type
_entity.pdbx_description
1 polymer ?
#
loop_
_entity_poly.entity_id
_entity_poly.type
_entity_poly.pdbx_seq_one_letter_code
_entity_poly.pdbx_strand_id
1 'polypeptide(L)'
;MTASNGTRYATGRIDAAKVERVIRKLHEKHAIGATPAQRLTRKKTKNGRANAILALYWSKGDAAEWALLFTPGELAESEQLHEITGKHRLVFLNYELMRHGARGRAAWTWGRPKTEMSEHYAMLDDARHRRRADELAAHLLRLANQPGFHGVREQSKALFEYARRRGYAGELLTLYYLRKVSHGERFAL
;
A
#
# COMPACT_ATOMS: atom_id res chain seq x y z
N MET A 1 -0.10 -7.09 7.58
CA MET A 1 0.83 -5.95 7.50
C MET A 1 0.03 -4.68 7.70
N THR A 2 0.15 -4.05 8.86
CA THR A 2 -0.45 -2.74 9.14
C THR A 2 0.46 -1.66 8.57
N ALA A 3 -0.10 -0.74 7.80
CA ALA A 3 0.60 0.50 7.55
C ALA A 3 0.83 1.16 8.91
N SER A 4 2.08 1.48 9.20
CA SER A 4 2.53 2.06 10.46
C SER A 4 1.69 3.29 10.85
N ASN A 5 1.80 3.73 12.10
CA ASN A 5 1.17 4.93 12.69
C ASN A 5 1.57 6.25 11.99
N GLY A 6 1.60 6.33 10.66
CA GLY A 6 1.84 7.55 9.93
C GLY A 6 0.66 8.50 10.08
N THR A 7 0.94 9.80 10.10
CA THR A 7 -0.09 10.86 10.10
C THR A 7 -0.04 11.69 8.83
N ARG A 8 1.13 11.78 8.20
CA ARG A 8 1.37 12.60 7.03
C ARG A 8 2.13 11.83 5.96
N TYR A 9 1.96 12.23 4.71
CA TYR A 9 2.61 11.57 3.58
C TYR A 9 2.98 12.54 2.45
N ALA A 10 3.90 12.09 1.61
CA ALA A 10 4.16 12.62 0.28
C ALA A 10 4.31 11.45 -0.69
N THR A 11 3.90 11.66 -1.94
CA THR A 11 4.09 10.68 -3.02
C THR A 11 4.62 11.38 -4.25
N GLY A 12 5.19 10.61 -5.16
CA GLY A 12 5.57 11.13 -6.45
C GLY A 12 6.13 10.07 -7.38
N ARG A 13 6.47 10.54 -8.57
CA ARG A 13 7.19 9.78 -9.58
C ARG A 13 8.53 10.45 -9.84
N ILE A 14 9.59 9.66 -9.93
CA ILE A 14 10.94 10.15 -10.19
C ILE A 14 11.54 9.37 -11.34
N ASP A 15 12.35 10.06 -12.14
CA ASP A 15 13.17 9.44 -13.17
C ASP A 15 14.14 8.43 -12.53
N ALA A 16 14.30 7.27 -13.16
CA ALA A 16 15.22 6.21 -12.76
C ALA A 16 16.64 6.73 -12.48
N ALA A 17 17.17 7.61 -13.34
CA ALA A 17 18.50 8.18 -13.21
C ALA A 17 18.66 9.09 -11.98
N LYS A 18 17.55 9.54 -11.37
CA LYS A 18 17.54 10.42 -10.19
C LYS A 18 17.23 9.67 -8.89
N VAL A 19 16.86 8.40 -8.95
CA VAL A 19 16.41 7.60 -7.80
C VAL A 19 17.41 7.67 -6.65
N GLU A 20 18.67 7.32 -6.89
CA GLU A 20 19.68 7.27 -5.84
C GLU A 20 19.90 8.65 -5.19
N ARG A 21 19.96 9.71 -6.01
CA ARG A 21 20.11 11.09 -5.52
C ARG A 21 18.94 11.52 -4.64
N VAL A 22 17.72 11.16 -5.02
CA VAL A 22 16.51 11.46 -4.23
C VAL A 22 16.54 10.68 -2.91
N ILE A 23 16.89 9.40 -2.94
CA ILE A 23 17.00 8.58 -1.73
C ILE A 23 18.04 9.18 -0.76
N ARG A 24 19.23 9.55 -1.24
CA ARG A 24 20.28 10.20 -0.42
C ARG A 24 19.77 11.49 0.22
N LYS A 25 19.15 12.37 -0.57
CA LYS A 25 18.53 13.61 -0.07
C LYS A 25 17.48 13.34 1.01
N LEU A 26 16.61 12.35 0.81
CA LEU A 26 15.60 11.96 1.80
C LEU A 26 16.22 11.34 3.06
N HIS A 27 17.36 10.64 2.91
CA HIS A 27 18.11 10.12 4.05
C HIS A 27 18.74 11.23 4.88
N GLU A 28 19.39 12.20 4.25
CA GLU A 28 19.98 13.35 4.94
C GLU A 28 18.91 14.14 5.70
N LYS A 29 17.75 14.40 5.06
CA LYS A 29 16.70 15.24 5.65
C LYS A 29 15.85 14.51 6.69
N HIS A 30 15.47 13.26 6.44
CA HIS A 30 14.49 12.54 7.29
C HIS A 30 15.02 11.25 7.92
N ALA A 31 16.25 10.86 7.60
CA ALA A 31 16.85 9.60 8.00
C ALA A 31 15.97 8.39 7.69
N ILE A 32 15.50 8.29 6.44
CA ILE A 32 14.71 7.14 5.96
C ILE A 32 15.43 5.80 6.13
N GLY A 33 16.77 5.79 6.12
CA GLY A 33 17.63 4.64 6.42
C GLY A 33 17.91 4.38 7.91
N ALA A 34 17.32 5.13 8.84
CA ALA A 34 17.62 4.95 10.27
C ALA A 34 17.21 3.55 10.77
N THR A 35 18.10 2.93 11.56
CA THR A 35 17.82 1.65 12.24
C THR A 35 16.70 1.81 13.28
N PRO A 36 16.05 0.72 13.73
CA PRO A 36 15.03 0.79 14.78
C PRO A 36 15.53 1.50 16.06
N ALA A 37 16.77 1.23 16.48
CA ALA A 37 17.39 1.89 17.63
C ALA A 37 17.57 3.40 17.38
N GLN A 38 18.09 3.80 16.21
CA GLN A 38 18.24 5.21 15.85
C GLN A 38 16.89 5.94 15.79
N ARG A 39 15.82 5.29 15.30
CA ARG A 39 14.46 5.85 15.26
C ARG A 39 13.87 6.06 16.66
N LEU A 40 14.13 5.14 17.59
CA LEU A 40 13.72 5.28 18.99
C LEU A 40 14.46 6.45 19.66
N THR A 41 15.78 6.52 19.47
CA THR A 41 16.60 7.62 19.98
C THR A 41 16.14 8.95 19.40
N ARG A 42 15.97 9.08 18.07
CA ARG A 42 15.46 10.32 17.44
C ARG A 42 14.13 10.79 18.02
N LYS A 43 13.22 9.85 18.31
CA LYS A 43 11.93 10.18 18.94
C LYS A 43 12.10 10.66 20.39
N LYS A 44 12.99 10.03 21.17
CA LYS A 44 13.20 10.31 22.60
C LYS A 44 14.13 11.50 22.89
N THR A 45 15.24 11.63 22.15
CA THR A 45 16.33 12.57 22.46
C THR A 45 16.37 13.81 21.57
N LYS A 46 15.65 13.83 20.44
CA LYS A 46 15.53 15.01 19.54
C LYS A 46 14.09 15.54 19.52
N ASN A 47 13.55 15.88 20.69
CA ASN A 47 12.29 16.62 20.88
C ASN A 47 11.06 16.08 20.13
N GLY A 48 10.95 14.77 19.92
CA GLY A 48 9.80 14.20 19.25
C GLY A 48 9.80 14.39 17.73
N ARG A 49 10.96 14.49 17.08
CA ARG A 49 11.04 14.48 15.61
C ARG A 49 10.34 13.26 14.98
N ALA A 50 9.62 13.53 13.89
CA ALA A 50 8.95 12.51 13.10
C ALA A 50 9.97 11.56 12.44
N ASN A 51 9.66 10.27 12.45
CA ASN A 51 10.37 9.27 11.65
C ASN A 51 9.69 9.17 10.28
N ALA A 52 10.49 8.95 9.23
CA ALA A 52 9.98 8.74 7.88
C ALA A 52 10.28 7.32 7.37
N ILE A 53 9.34 6.75 6.62
CA ILE A 53 9.49 5.45 5.93
C ILE A 53 9.28 5.71 4.45
N LEU A 54 10.27 5.36 3.64
CA LEU A 54 10.19 5.39 2.17
C LEU A 54 9.74 4.01 1.67
N ALA A 55 8.68 3.99 0.88
CA ALA A 55 8.37 2.90 -0.04
C ALA A 55 8.74 3.37 -1.45
N LEU A 56 9.52 2.56 -2.16
CA LEU A 56 9.94 2.80 -3.53
C LEU A 56 9.59 1.56 -4.35
N TYR A 57 9.00 1.77 -5.53
CA TYR A 57 8.76 0.74 -6.50
C TYR A 57 9.34 1.15 -7.85
N TRP A 58 10.16 0.27 -8.42
CA TRP A 58 10.82 0.51 -9.69
C TRP A 58 10.82 -0.78 -10.51
N SER A 59 9.93 -0.85 -11.50
CA SER A 59 9.78 -2.02 -12.37
C SER A 59 10.62 -1.90 -13.63
N LYS A 60 11.95 -1.84 -13.49
CA LYS A 60 12.95 -1.80 -14.60
C LYS A 60 12.74 -0.74 -15.72
N GLY A 61 11.74 0.13 -15.63
CA GLY A 61 11.49 1.20 -16.61
C GLY A 61 12.22 2.49 -16.25
N ASP A 62 11.89 3.58 -16.95
CA ASP A 62 12.62 4.85 -16.80
C ASP A 62 12.15 5.71 -15.61
N ALA A 63 11.24 5.18 -14.80
CA ALA A 63 10.73 5.90 -13.63
C ALA A 63 10.42 4.95 -12.47
N ALA A 64 10.58 5.49 -11.26
CA ALA A 64 10.17 4.86 -10.01
C ALA A 64 9.03 5.65 -9.37
N GLU A 65 8.08 4.92 -8.78
CA GLU A 65 7.04 5.48 -7.91
C GLU A 65 7.50 5.42 -6.46
N TRP A 66 7.23 6.46 -5.69
CA TRP A 66 7.58 6.49 -4.28
C TRP A 66 6.47 7.05 -3.40
N ALA A 67 6.45 6.59 -2.16
CA ALA A 67 5.62 7.10 -1.09
C ALA A 67 6.45 7.25 0.18
N LEU A 68 6.36 8.41 0.84
CA LEU A 68 7.02 8.71 2.10
C LEU A 68 5.95 8.88 3.18
N LEU A 69 6.07 8.12 4.26
CA LEU A 69 5.13 8.12 5.38
C LEU A 69 5.83 8.61 6.64
N PHE A 70 5.22 9.57 7.32
CA PHE A 70 5.75 10.19 8.52
C PHE A 70 4.97 9.80 9.76
N THR A 71 5.66 9.36 10.82
CA THR A 71 5.05 9.22 12.14
C THR A 71 4.71 10.58 12.74
N PRO A 72 3.80 10.67 13.73
CA PRO A 72 3.62 11.88 14.52
C PRO A 72 4.97 12.38 15.07
N GLY A 73 5.15 13.69 15.03
CA GLY A 73 6.35 14.35 15.51
C GLY A 73 6.67 15.64 14.75
N GLU A 74 7.71 16.33 15.20
CA GLU A 74 8.24 17.51 14.54
C GLU A 74 8.85 17.15 13.18
N LEU A 75 8.41 17.82 12.13
CA LEU A 75 8.94 17.65 10.78
C LEU A 75 10.10 18.60 10.55
N ALA A 76 11.01 18.26 9.63
CA ALA A 76 11.94 19.25 9.11
C ALA A 76 11.13 20.31 8.34
N GLU A 77 11.29 21.58 8.70
CA GLU A 77 10.66 22.71 8.00
C GLU A 77 10.92 22.61 6.48
N SER A 78 9.92 22.95 5.65
CA SER A 78 9.89 22.98 4.16
C SER A 78 9.09 21.93 3.40
N GLU A 79 8.41 20.96 4.04
CA GLU A 79 7.67 19.94 3.26
C GLU A 79 6.17 20.22 3.16
N GLN A 80 5.67 20.32 1.94
CA GLN A 80 4.24 20.25 1.66
C GLN A 80 3.81 18.78 1.80
N LEU A 81 3.31 18.41 2.97
CA LEU A 81 2.81 17.07 3.25
C LEU A 81 1.29 17.06 3.29
N HIS A 82 0.70 15.96 2.85
CA HIS A 82 -0.71 15.70 2.99
C HIS A 82 -0.98 14.95 4.29
N GLU A 83 -2.09 15.28 4.96
CA GLU A 83 -2.57 14.48 6.08
C GLU A 83 -3.24 13.21 5.57
N ILE A 84 -2.93 12.07 6.19
CA ILE A 84 -3.51 10.77 5.82
C ILE A 84 -5.03 10.73 6.05
N THR A 85 -5.52 11.51 7.03
CA THR A 85 -6.95 11.67 7.32
C THR A 85 -7.60 12.81 6.52
N GLY A 86 -6.84 13.50 5.67
CA GLY A 86 -7.31 14.64 4.91
C GLY A 86 -8.20 14.24 3.72
N LYS A 87 -8.59 15.26 2.95
CA LYS A 87 -9.41 15.09 1.74
C LYS A 87 -8.70 14.25 0.66
N HIS A 88 -7.39 14.36 0.58
CA HIS A 88 -6.57 13.62 -0.38
C HIS A 88 -6.23 12.24 0.19
N ARG A 89 -6.70 11.20 -0.48
CA ARG A 89 -6.39 9.81 -0.12
C ARG A 89 -5.01 9.47 -0.66
N LEU A 90 -4.19 8.84 0.17
CA LEU A 90 -2.90 8.30 -0.26
C LEU A 90 -3.15 7.11 -1.18
N VAL A 91 -2.77 7.26 -2.45
CA VAL A 91 -2.75 6.17 -3.44
C VAL A 91 -1.29 5.87 -3.81
N PHE A 92 -0.94 4.59 -3.85
CA PHE A 92 0.38 4.10 -4.23
C PHE A 92 0.23 2.78 -4.99
N LEU A 93 0.78 2.70 -6.21
CA LEU A 93 0.62 1.53 -7.09
C LEU A 93 -0.84 1.11 -7.29
N ASN A 94 -1.71 2.11 -7.46
CA ASN A 94 -3.17 1.97 -7.53
C ASN A 94 -3.85 1.41 -6.27
N TYR A 95 -3.14 1.20 -5.16
CA TYR A 95 -3.74 0.88 -3.88
C TYR A 95 -3.95 2.14 -3.04
N GLU A 96 -5.12 2.23 -2.42
CA GLU A 96 -5.50 3.30 -1.52
C GLU A 96 -5.20 2.92 -0.06
N LEU A 97 -4.65 3.86 0.71
CA LEU A 97 -4.53 3.71 2.15
C LEU A 97 -5.88 3.95 2.83
N MET A 98 -6.40 2.91 3.47
CA MET A 98 -7.72 2.90 4.11
C MET A 98 -7.60 2.64 5.61
N ARG A 99 -8.49 3.26 6.37
CA ARG A 99 -8.64 3.00 7.80
C ARG A 99 -9.49 1.74 8.00
N HIS A 100 -9.03 0.82 8.86
CA HIS A 100 -9.80 -0.34 9.27
C HIS A 100 -9.75 -0.53 10.78
N GLY A 101 -10.82 -1.10 11.36
CA GLY A 101 -10.83 -1.49 12.76
C GLY A 101 -10.03 -2.77 12.96
N ALA A 102 -9.05 -2.75 13.85
CA ALA A 102 -8.29 -3.93 14.26
C ALA A 102 -8.22 -3.98 15.80
N ARG A 103 -8.85 -4.99 16.41
CA ARG A 103 -8.79 -5.24 17.87
C ARG A 103 -9.10 -3.98 18.72
N GLY A 104 -10.17 -3.26 18.38
CA GLY A 104 -10.59 -2.04 19.09
C GLY A 104 -9.72 -0.81 18.82
N ARG A 105 -8.75 -0.87 17.90
CA ARG A 105 -7.93 0.27 17.48
C ARG A 105 -8.08 0.52 15.99
N ALA A 106 -8.01 1.78 15.60
CA ALA A 106 -7.90 2.14 14.19
C ALA A 106 -6.50 1.81 13.68
N ALA A 107 -6.44 1.01 12.63
CA ALA A 107 -5.22 0.68 11.92
C ALA A 107 -5.36 1.10 10.45
N TRP A 108 -4.22 1.35 9.80
CA TRP A 108 -4.19 1.64 8.38
C TRP A 108 -3.81 0.39 7.59
N THR A 109 -4.46 0.18 6.46
CA THR A 109 -4.17 -0.90 5.52
C THR A 109 -4.33 -0.43 4.09
N TRP A 110 -3.73 -1.13 3.15
CA TRP A 110 -3.91 -0.86 1.74
C TRP A 110 -5.07 -1.70 1.19
N GLY A 111 -5.86 -1.09 0.31
CA GLY A 111 -6.88 -1.79 -0.47
C GLY A 111 -7.08 -1.14 -1.82
N ARG A 112 -7.96 -1.73 -2.61
CA ARG A 112 -8.38 -1.21 -3.92
C ARG A 112 -9.26 0.02 -3.73
N PRO A 113 -9.11 1.05 -4.58
CA PRO A 113 -10.04 2.16 -4.66
C PRO A 113 -11.48 1.68 -4.90
N LYS A 114 -12.45 2.51 -4.51
CA LYS A 114 -13.87 2.20 -4.72
C LYS A 114 -14.22 1.97 -6.19
N THR A 115 -13.59 2.70 -7.10
CA THR A 115 -13.79 2.56 -8.56
C THR A 115 -13.35 1.19 -9.05
N GLU A 116 -12.14 0.74 -8.70
CA GLU A 116 -11.63 -0.59 -9.05
C GLU A 116 -12.53 -1.70 -8.46
N MET A 117 -13.01 -1.53 -7.23
CA MET A 117 -13.98 -2.47 -6.65
C MET A 117 -15.27 -2.56 -7.46
N SER A 118 -15.83 -1.43 -7.90
CA SER A 118 -17.03 -1.41 -8.75
C SER A 118 -16.79 -2.08 -10.10
N GLU A 119 -15.62 -1.85 -10.71
CA GLU A 119 -15.22 -2.49 -11.97
C GLU A 119 -15.12 -4.01 -11.83
N HIS A 120 -14.57 -4.51 -10.72
CA HIS A 120 -14.54 -5.94 -10.43
C HIS A 120 -15.95 -6.53 -10.34
N TYR A 121 -16.87 -5.90 -9.60
CA TYR A 121 -18.26 -6.37 -9.54
C TYR A 121 -18.93 -6.39 -10.92
N ALA A 122 -18.74 -5.33 -11.72
CA ALA A 122 -19.29 -5.26 -13.07
C ALA A 122 -18.72 -6.35 -13.98
N MET A 123 -17.42 -6.63 -13.90
CA MET A 123 -16.77 -7.71 -14.66
C MET A 123 -17.32 -9.08 -14.26
N LEU A 124 -17.48 -9.36 -12.95
CA LEU A 124 -18.05 -10.62 -12.46
C LEU A 124 -19.47 -10.84 -13.01
N ASP A 125 -20.28 -9.78 -13.03
CA ASP A 125 -21.65 -9.84 -13.55
C ASP A 125 -21.69 -10.04 -15.06
N ASP A 126 -20.87 -9.30 -15.83
CA ASP A 126 -20.78 -9.44 -17.29
C ASP A 126 -20.27 -10.83 -17.71
N ALA A 127 -19.23 -11.34 -17.05
CA ALA A 127 -18.72 -12.70 -17.30
C ALA A 127 -19.79 -13.76 -17.03
N ARG A 128 -20.55 -13.60 -15.94
CA ARG A 128 -21.67 -14.49 -15.61
C ARG A 128 -22.81 -14.39 -16.63
N HIS A 129 -23.26 -13.18 -16.96
CA HIS A 129 -24.36 -12.98 -17.92
C HIS A 129 -24.06 -13.60 -19.27
N ARG A 130 -22.81 -13.48 -19.73
CA ARG A 130 -22.34 -14.10 -20.99
C ARG A 130 -21.93 -15.57 -20.84
N ARG A 131 -22.11 -16.17 -19.66
CA ARG A 131 -21.76 -17.57 -19.34
C ARG A 131 -20.29 -17.93 -19.59
N ARG A 132 -19.37 -16.99 -19.35
CA ARG A 132 -17.93 -17.15 -19.57
C ARG A 132 -17.24 -17.61 -18.29
N ALA A 133 -17.40 -18.90 -17.99
CA ALA A 133 -16.89 -19.51 -16.76
C ALA A 133 -15.36 -19.42 -16.64
N ASP A 134 -14.63 -19.58 -17.75
CA ASP A 134 -13.17 -19.52 -17.77
C ASP A 134 -12.64 -18.11 -17.49
N GLU A 135 -13.28 -17.08 -18.08
CA GLU A 135 -12.93 -15.68 -17.79
C GLU A 135 -13.16 -15.33 -16.32
N LEU A 136 -14.27 -15.82 -15.75
CA LEU A 136 -14.60 -15.66 -14.35
C LEU A 136 -13.54 -16.32 -13.45
N ALA A 137 -13.18 -17.57 -13.73
CA ALA A 137 -12.15 -18.30 -12.98
C ALA A 137 -10.78 -17.60 -13.08
N ALA A 138 -10.37 -17.19 -14.29
CA ALA A 138 -9.13 -16.47 -14.51
C ALA A 138 -9.10 -15.12 -13.77
N HIS A 139 -10.24 -14.43 -13.67
CA HIS A 139 -10.34 -13.18 -12.91
C HIS A 139 -10.18 -13.40 -11.41
N LEU A 140 -10.87 -14.39 -10.85
CA LEU A 140 -10.73 -14.77 -9.43
C LEU A 140 -9.28 -15.19 -9.10
N LEU A 141 -8.60 -15.88 -10.02
CA LEU A 141 -7.18 -16.21 -9.89
C LEU A 141 -6.28 -14.98 -9.83
N ARG A 142 -6.51 -13.98 -10.70
CA ARG A 142 -5.77 -12.71 -10.62
C ARG A 142 -6.00 -11.99 -9.29
N LEU A 143 -7.23 -11.98 -8.79
CA LEU A 143 -7.58 -11.39 -7.49
C LEU A 143 -6.93 -12.12 -6.31
N ALA A 144 -6.78 -13.44 -6.39
CA ALA A 144 -6.09 -14.24 -5.38
C ALA A 144 -4.60 -13.89 -5.30
N ASN A 145 -3.97 -13.65 -6.45
CA ASN A 145 -2.54 -13.36 -6.58
C ASN A 145 -2.14 -11.91 -6.28
N GLN A 146 -3.09 -11.08 -5.82
CA GLN A 146 -2.79 -9.70 -5.41
C GLN A 146 -2.09 -9.62 -4.04
N PRO A 147 -1.49 -8.46 -3.70
CA PRO A 147 -0.79 -8.29 -2.43
C PRO A 147 -1.67 -8.63 -1.22
N GLY A 148 -1.14 -9.44 -0.30
CA GLY A 148 -1.84 -9.89 0.91
C GLY A 148 -2.01 -8.83 2.01
N PHE A 149 -2.25 -7.57 1.65
CA PHE A 149 -2.65 -6.53 2.59
C PHE A 149 -4.03 -6.86 3.18
N HIS A 150 -4.30 -6.43 4.41
CA HIS A 150 -5.58 -6.77 5.05
C HIS A 150 -6.77 -6.23 4.26
N GLY A 151 -6.74 -4.96 3.83
CA GLY A 151 -7.82 -4.36 3.02
C GLY A 151 -8.05 -5.08 1.69
N VAL A 152 -6.98 -5.34 0.92
CA VAL A 152 -7.05 -6.09 -0.34
C VAL A 152 -7.68 -7.47 -0.13
N ARG A 153 -7.32 -8.18 0.94
CA ARG A 153 -7.87 -9.53 1.23
C ARG A 153 -9.35 -9.50 1.60
N GLU A 154 -9.77 -8.59 2.48
CA GLU A 154 -11.20 -8.46 2.81
C GLU A 154 -12.02 -8.15 1.56
N GLN A 155 -11.50 -7.28 0.69
CA GLN A 155 -12.10 -6.97 -0.60
C GLN A 155 -12.12 -8.18 -1.56
N SER A 156 -11.02 -8.94 -1.66
CA SER A 156 -10.98 -10.17 -2.48
C SER A 156 -11.99 -11.20 -1.97
N LYS A 157 -12.07 -11.37 -0.65
CA LYS A 157 -13.04 -12.26 -0.01
C LYS A 157 -14.48 -11.85 -0.35
N ALA A 158 -14.78 -10.55 -0.28
CA ALA A 158 -16.10 -10.03 -0.66
C ALA A 158 -16.44 -10.33 -2.14
N LEU A 159 -15.47 -10.18 -3.05
CA LEU A 159 -15.64 -10.52 -4.48
C LEU A 159 -15.85 -12.03 -4.68
N PHE A 160 -15.16 -12.88 -3.92
CA PHE A 160 -15.28 -14.33 -4.00
C PHE A 160 -16.65 -14.80 -3.50
N GLU A 161 -17.10 -14.26 -2.36
CA GLU A 161 -18.44 -14.50 -1.82
C GLU A 161 -19.53 -13.97 -2.76
N TYR A 162 -19.29 -12.84 -3.42
CA TYR A 162 -20.20 -12.32 -4.45
C TYR A 162 -20.33 -13.27 -5.64
N ALA A 163 -19.21 -13.74 -6.20
CA ALA A 163 -19.21 -14.71 -7.29
C ALA A 163 -19.92 -16.02 -6.89
N ARG A 164 -19.67 -16.51 -5.66
CA ARG A 164 -20.32 -17.71 -5.12
C ARG A 164 -21.85 -17.53 -5.04
N ARG A 165 -22.33 -16.42 -4.48
CA ARG A 165 -23.77 -16.11 -4.41
C ARG A 165 -24.43 -15.98 -5.78
N ARG A 166 -23.66 -15.64 -6.82
CA ARG A 166 -24.12 -15.53 -8.20
C ARG A 166 -24.02 -16.84 -9.00
N GLY A 167 -23.67 -17.95 -8.34
CA GLY A 167 -23.70 -19.29 -8.92
C GLY A 167 -22.35 -19.81 -9.42
N TYR A 168 -21.23 -19.17 -9.07
CA TYR A 168 -19.91 -19.74 -9.35
C TYR A 168 -19.73 -21.04 -8.55
N ALA A 169 -19.56 -22.16 -9.25
CA ALA A 169 -19.41 -23.49 -8.66
C ALA A 169 -17.94 -23.95 -8.51
N GLY A 170 -16.98 -23.21 -9.09
CA GLY A 170 -15.56 -23.56 -9.02
C GLY A 170 -14.95 -23.46 -7.62
N GLU A 171 -13.73 -23.94 -7.47
CA GLU A 171 -12.97 -23.83 -6.22
C GLU A 171 -12.64 -22.35 -5.92
N LEU A 172 -12.83 -21.92 -4.67
CA LEU A 172 -12.35 -20.61 -4.25
C LEU A 172 -10.89 -20.72 -3.86
N LEU A 173 -10.06 -19.89 -4.48
CA LEU A 173 -8.63 -19.92 -4.27
C LEU A 173 -8.26 -19.39 -2.89
N THR A 174 -7.18 -19.93 -2.34
CA THR A 174 -6.62 -19.42 -1.09
C THR A 174 -6.07 -18.02 -1.32
N LEU A 175 -6.55 -17.05 -0.52
CA LEU A 175 -6.00 -15.69 -0.55
C LEU A 175 -4.62 -15.71 0.11
N TYR A 176 -3.60 -15.31 -0.64
CA TYR A 176 -2.24 -15.32 -0.14
C TYR A 176 -2.08 -14.35 1.03
N TYR A 177 -1.44 -14.83 2.09
CA TYR A 177 -0.91 -13.99 3.15
C TYR A 177 0.48 -13.58 2.69
N LEU A 178 0.66 -12.29 2.37
CA LEU A 178 1.99 -11.80 2.03
C LEU A 178 2.88 -12.00 3.26
N ARG A 179 3.73 -13.04 3.21
CA ARG A 179 4.82 -13.22 4.15
C ARG A 179 5.73 -12.04 3.89
N LYS A 180 6.01 -11.26 4.93
CA LYS A 180 6.86 -10.07 4.84
C LYS A 180 8.22 -10.51 4.28
N VAL A 181 8.40 -10.40 2.96
CA VAL A 181 9.72 -10.55 2.35
C VAL A 181 10.51 -9.37 2.92
N SER A 182 11.64 -9.68 3.54
CA SER A 182 12.41 -8.78 4.39
C SER A 182 13.01 -7.62 3.61
N HIS A 183 12.19 -6.69 3.12
CA HIS A 183 12.55 -5.48 2.38
C HIS A 183 13.23 -5.81 1.04
N GLY A 184 13.05 -4.95 0.04
CA GLY A 184 13.81 -5.04 -1.20
C GLY A 184 15.32 -4.96 -0.95
N GLU A 185 16.11 -5.00 -2.02
CA GLU A 185 17.56 -4.80 -1.92
C GLU A 185 17.87 -3.56 -1.08
N ARG A 186 18.81 -3.72 -0.14
CA ARG A 186 19.27 -2.59 0.67
C ARG A 186 20.02 -1.64 -0.26
N PHE A 187 19.48 -0.44 -0.45
CA PHE A 187 20.29 0.66 -0.96
C PHE A 187 21.40 0.94 0.06
N ALA A 188 22.65 0.89 -0.39
CA ALA A 188 23.77 1.41 0.37
C ALA A 188 23.64 2.93 0.38
N LEU A 189 23.21 3.48 1.51
CA LEU A 189 23.07 4.93 1.72
C LEU A 189 24.42 5.52 2.13
#